data_AF-A0A1R4I7I3-F1
#
_entry.id   AF-A0A1R4I7I3-F1
#
_cell.length_a   1.000
_cell.length_b   1.000
_cell.length_c   1.000
_cell.angle_alpha   90.00
_cell.angle_beta   90.00
_cell.angle_gamma   90.00
#
_symmetry.space_group_name_H-M   'P 1'
#
loop_
_entity.id
_entity.type
_entity.pdbx_description
1 polymer ?
#
loop_
_entity_poly.entity_id
_entity_poly.type
_entity_poly.pdbx_seq_one_letter_code
_entity_poly.pdbx_strand_id
1 'polypeptide(L)'
;MTRELESHECTGKCNWHPTDEVVDAGRVFACEGCGSEWTPDLGWTPRNADGEVSLEVAAAKASLQARTAVDTQMQVREGNGGGGIGSW
;
A
#
# COMPACT_ATOMS: atom_id res chain seq x y z
N MET A 1 -4.58 -14.58 8.74
CA MET A 1 -4.35 -15.70 7.80
C MET A 1 -3.63 -15.08 6.62
N THR A 2 -2.32 -15.27 6.52
CA THR A 2 -1.53 -14.75 5.40
C THR A 2 -1.82 -15.65 4.21
N ARG A 3 -2.39 -15.08 3.15
CA ARG A 3 -2.56 -15.77 1.87
C ARG A 3 -1.62 -15.15 0.86
N GLU A 4 -1.19 -15.95 -0.10
CA GLU A 4 -0.41 -15.45 -1.22
C GLU A 4 -1.35 -14.71 -2.19
N LEU A 5 -0.87 -13.62 -2.78
CA LEU A 5 -1.59 -12.85 -3.80
C LEU A 5 -1.28 -13.44 -5.16
N GLU A 6 -2.29 -13.66 -5.99
CA GLU A 6 -2.09 -14.19 -7.34
C GLU A 6 -1.46 -13.13 -8.25
N SER A 7 -0.42 -13.51 -9.00
CA SER A 7 0.22 -12.61 -9.97
C SER A 7 0.25 -13.25 -11.36
N HIS A 8 -0.54 -12.70 -12.27
CA HIS A 8 -0.60 -13.10 -13.67
C HIS A 8 0.05 -12.05 -14.58
N GLU A 9 0.46 -12.48 -15.77
CA GLU A 9 0.96 -11.59 -16.82
C GLU A 9 -0.13 -10.61 -17.27
N CYS A 10 0.22 -9.34 -17.48
CA CYS A 10 -0.76 -8.36 -17.92
C CYS A 10 -1.11 -8.61 -19.40
N THR A 11 -2.39 -8.85 -19.66
CA THR A 11 -2.94 -9.12 -21.00
C THR A 11 -3.28 -7.85 -21.78
N GLY A 12 -2.80 -6.69 -21.33
CA GLY A 12 -3.17 -5.38 -21.89
C GLY A 12 -4.62 -4.96 -21.60
N LYS A 13 -5.31 -5.67 -20.71
CA LYS A 13 -6.69 -5.40 -20.27
C LYS A 13 -6.78 -5.17 -18.77
N CYS A 14 -5.67 -4.78 -18.16
CA CYS A 14 -5.57 -4.65 -16.71
C CYS A 14 -6.57 -3.59 -16.19
N ASN A 15 -7.43 -3.95 -15.24
CA ASN A 15 -8.46 -3.07 -14.69
C ASN A 15 -8.63 -3.38 -13.20
N TRP A 16 -8.06 -2.53 -12.36
CA TRP A 16 -7.93 -2.81 -10.92
C TRP A 16 -9.11 -2.27 -10.13
N HIS A 17 -9.76 -3.16 -9.39
CA HIS A 17 -10.93 -2.86 -8.56
C HIS A 17 -10.76 -3.37 -7.14
N PRO A 18 -11.35 -2.69 -6.15
CA PRO A 18 -11.37 -3.17 -4.77
C PRO A 18 -12.23 -4.43 -4.66
N THR A 19 -11.77 -5.39 -3.86
CA THR A 19 -12.59 -6.51 -3.41
C THR A 19 -13.10 -6.25 -1.98
N ASP A 20 -14.01 -7.09 -1.51
CA ASP A 20 -14.47 -7.10 -0.11
C ASP A 20 -13.50 -7.85 0.82
N GLU A 21 -12.38 -8.33 0.28
CA GLU A 21 -11.42 -9.11 1.03
C GLU A 21 -10.32 -8.23 1.65
N VAL A 22 -9.87 -8.62 2.84
CA VAL A 22 -8.81 -7.94 3.58
C VAL A 22 -7.74 -8.95 3.98
N VAL A 23 -6.51 -8.67 3.57
CA VAL A 23 -5.32 -9.50 3.81
C VAL A 23 -4.26 -8.62 4.47
N ASP A 24 -3.64 -9.12 5.54
CA ASP A 24 -2.59 -8.40 6.27
C ASP A 24 -2.94 -6.93 6.58
N ALA A 25 -4.20 -6.70 7.00
CA ALA A 25 -4.78 -5.39 7.31
C ALA A 25 -4.87 -4.38 6.14
N GLY A 26 -4.70 -4.85 4.90
CA GLY A 26 -4.91 -4.14 3.65
C GLY A 26 -6.08 -4.72 2.85
N ARG A 27 -6.91 -3.85 2.26
CA ARG A 27 -7.94 -4.28 1.30
C ARG A 27 -7.26 -4.85 0.06
N VAL A 28 -7.73 -5.99 -0.42
CA VAL A 28 -7.27 -6.61 -1.66
C VAL A 28 -7.92 -5.92 -2.85
N PHE A 29 -7.14 -5.76 -3.90
CA PHE A 29 -7.58 -5.31 -5.21
C PHE A 29 -7.33 -6.44 -6.19
N ALA A 30 -8.34 -6.74 -7.01
CA ALA A 30 -8.22 -7.73 -8.07
C ALA A 30 -8.30 -7.03 -9.43
N CYS A 31 -7.50 -7.52 -10.36
CA CYS A 31 -7.54 -7.10 -11.74
C CYS A 31 -8.59 -7.93 -12.49
N GLU A 32 -9.62 -7.28 -13.02
CA GLU A 32 -10.68 -7.96 -13.80
C GLU A 32 -10.12 -8.59 -15.10
N GLY A 33 -9.03 -8.03 -15.63
CA GLY A 33 -8.47 -8.45 -16.92
C GLY A 33 -7.48 -9.62 -16.87
N CYS A 34 -6.65 -9.70 -15.84
CA CYS A 34 -5.64 -10.76 -15.69
C CYS A 34 -5.82 -11.61 -14.44
N GLY A 35 -6.72 -11.25 -13.53
CA GLY A 35 -6.94 -11.97 -12.27
C GLY A 35 -5.89 -11.69 -11.20
N SER A 36 -4.85 -10.88 -11.50
CA SER A 36 -3.82 -10.54 -10.52
C SER A 36 -4.40 -9.78 -9.33
N GLU A 37 -3.82 -10.00 -8.17
CA GLU A 37 -4.23 -9.42 -6.91
C GLU A 37 -3.13 -8.50 -6.36
N TRP A 38 -3.55 -7.50 -5.61
CA TRP A 38 -2.67 -6.50 -5.06
C TRP A 38 -3.20 -5.98 -3.73
N THR A 39 -2.29 -5.67 -2.81
CA THR A 39 -2.60 -4.95 -1.57
C THR A 39 -1.72 -3.70 -1.49
N PRO A 40 -2.16 -2.64 -0.79
CA PRO A 40 -1.38 -1.42 -0.65
C PRO A 40 -0.03 -1.60 0.05
N ASP A 41 0.12 -2.70 0.80
CA ASP A 41 1.36 -3.08 1.48
C ASP A 41 2.50 -3.38 0.50
N LEU A 42 2.18 -3.87 -0.70
CA LEU A 42 3.17 -4.17 -1.72
C LEU A 42 3.90 -2.90 -2.19
N GLY A 43 5.22 -3.00 -2.37
CA GLY A 43 6.10 -1.87 -2.74
C GLY A 43 5.87 -1.26 -4.14
N TRP A 44 5.01 -1.86 -4.95
CA TRP A 44 4.64 -1.39 -6.29
C TRP A 44 3.18 -0.95 -6.35
N THR A 45 2.82 -0.10 -7.31
CA THR A 45 1.45 0.37 -7.52
C THR A 45 0.94 -0.09 -8.89
N PRO A 46 -0.18 -0.82 -8.96
CA PRO A 46 -0.74 -1.28 -10.21
C PRO A 46 -1.26 -0.13 -11.06
N ARG A 47 -1.15 -0.31 -12.38
CA ARG A 47 -1.73 0.58 -13.39
C ARG A 47 -2.74 -0.21 -14.22
N ASN A 48 -3.77 0.49 -14.65
CA ASN A 48 -4.76 0.00 -15.60
C ASN A 48 -4.14 -0.14 -17.01
N ALA A 49 -4.91 -0.71 -17.94
CA ALA A 49 -4.53 -0.88 -19.34
C ALA A 49 -4.18 0.45 -20.02
N ASP A 50 -4.83 1.54 -19.62
CA ASP A 50 -4.54 2.90 -20.09
C ASP A 50 -3.24 3.50 -19.50
N GLY A 51 -2.59 2.79 -18.59
CA GLY A 51 -1.40 3.28 -17.88
C GLY A 51 -1.71 4.19 -16.70
N GLU A 52 -2.97 4.52 -16.45
CA GLU A 52 -3.39 5.28 -15.27
C GLU A 52 -3.58 4.39 -14.03
N VAL A 53 -3.44 4.98 -12.84
CA VAL A 53 -3.74 4.30 -11.56
C VAL A 53 -5.19 4.61 -11.19
N SER A 54 -6.00 3.59 -10.88
CA SER A 54 -7.37 3.80 -10.38
C SER A 54 -7.37 4.65 -9.12
N LEU A 55 -8.38 5.51 -8.96
CA LEU A 55 -8.52 6.37 -7.79
C LEU A 55 -8.58 5.54 -6.50
N GLU A 56 -9.24 4.38 -6.50
CA GLU A 56 -9.29 3.51 -5.33
C GLU A 56 -7.92 2.93 -4.95
N VAL A 57 -7.11 2.55 -5.94
CA VAL A 57 -5.73 2.06 -5.74
C VAL A 57 -4.86 3.16 -5.14
N ALA A 58 -4.93 4.37 -5.72
CA ALA A 58 -4.19 5.53 -5.22
C ALA A 58 -4.62 5.89 -3.79
N ALA A 59 -5.92 5.89 -3.50
CA ALA A 59 -6.46 6.17 -2.18
C ALA A 59 -6.03 5.12 -1.14
N ALA A 60 -6.03 3.84 -1.49
CA ALA A 60 -5.58 2.77 -0.61
C ALA A 60 -4.07 2.90 -0.29
N LYS A 61 -3.26 3.22 -1.29
CA LYS A 61 -1.81 3.44 -1.10
C LYS A 61 -1.53 4.65 -0.22
N ALA A 62 -2.20 5.77 -0.49
CA ALA A 62 -2.08 6.99 0.31
C ALA A 62 -2.52 6.74 1.75
N SER A 63 -3.58 5.97 1.95
CA SER A 63 -4.05 5.59 3.29
C SER A 63 -3.00 4.79 4.05
N LEU A 64 -2.33 3.81 3.41
CA LEU A 64 -1.22 3.06 4.04
C LEU A 64 -0.03 3.97 4.39
N GLN A 65 0.36 4.82 3.46
CA GLN A 65 1.46 5.76 3.67
C GLN A 65 1.16 6.72 4.83
N ALA A 66 -0.09 7.18 4.97
CA ALA A 66 -0.51 8.04 6.06
C ALA A 66 -0.38 7.34 7.43
N ARG A 67 -0.80 6.06 7.55
CA ARG A 67 -0.62 5.29 8.80
C ARG A 67 0.86 5.12 9.15
N THR A 68 1.68 4.75 8.16
CA THR A 68 3.13 4.60 8.35
C THR A 68 3.81 5.93 8.72
N ALA A 69 3.37 7.04 8.12
CA ALA A 69 3.90 8.36 8.41
C ALA A 69 3.58 8.80 9.84
N VAL A 70 2.36 8.51 10.33
CA VAL A 70 1.96 8.78 11.73
C VAL A 70 2.83 7.99 12.71
N ASP A 71 3.06 6.71 12.44
CA ASP A 71 3.93 5.83 13.25
C ASP A 71 5.36 6.39 13.33
N THR A 72 5.93 6.75 12.18
CA THR A 72 7.26 7.37 12.11
C THR A 72 7.31 8.68 12.92
N GLN A 73 6.29 9.54 12.81
CA GLN A 73 6.27 10.83 13.49
C GLN A 73 6.20 10.71 15.03
N MET A 74 5.56 9.66 15.55
CA MET A 74 5.55 9.34 16.99
C MET A 74 6.94 8.91 17.47
N GLN A 75 7.61 8.04 16.70
CA GLN A 75 8.94 7.54 17.04
C GLN A 75 10.00 8.65 17.07
N VAL A 76 9.89 9.67 16.19
CA VAL A 76 10.78 10.85 16.25
C VAL A 76 10.55 11.67 17.53
N ARG A 77 9.30 11.80 18.02
CA ARG A 77 9.01 12.54 19.25
C ARG A 77 9.59 11.88 20.50
N GLU A 78 9.60 10.55 20.54
CA GLU A 78 10.20 9.79 21.65
C GLU A 78 11.73 9.74 21.55
N GLY A 79 12.28 9.68 20.33
CA GLY A 79 13.72 9.71 20.07
C GLY A 79 14.39 11.09 20.23
N ASN A 80 13.64 12.19 20.09
CA ASN A 80 14.14 13.56 20.28
C ASN A 80 14.07 14.00 21.77
N GLY A 81 14.25 13.07 22.71
CA GLY A 81 14.27 13.33 24.16
C GLY A 81 15.65 13.22 24.81
N GLY A 82 16.72 12.86 24.07
CA GLY A 82 18.04 12.61 24.65
C GLY A 82 19.18 13.22 23.85
N GLY A 83 19.73 14.35 24.33
CA GLY A 83 20.99 14.87 23.79
C GLY A 83 21.26 16.36 23.97
N GLY A 84 20.75 16.97 25.04
CA GLY A 84 20.97 18.38 25.32
C GLY A 84 21.11 18.66 26.81
N ILE A 85 22.21 18.22 27.42
CA ILE A 85 22.83 18.96 28.54
C ILE A 85 24.35 18.95 28.36
N GLY A 86 24.94 20.14 28.36
CA GLY A 86 26.33 20.38 28.06
C GLY A 86 27.31 19.82 29.09
N SER A 87 28.53 19.59 28.63
CA SER A 87 29.72 19.45 29.48
C SER A 87 30.67 20.60 29.15
N TRP A 88 30.71 21.54 30.10
CA TRP A 88 31.80 22.40 30.56
C TRP A 88 33.07 22.46 29.72
#